data_AF-A0A2V9XR46-F1
#
_entry.id   AF-A0A2V9XR46-F1
#
_cell.length_a   1.000
_cell.length_b   1.000
_cell.length_c   1.000
_cell.angle_alpha   90.00
_cell.angle_beta   90.00
_cell.angle_gamma   90.00
#
_symmetry.space_group_name_H-M   'P 1'
#
loop_
_entity.id
_entity.type
_entity.pdbx_description
1 polymer ?
#
loop_
_entity_poly.entity_id
_entity_poly.type
_entity_poly.pdbx_seq_one_letter_code
_entity_poly.pdbx_strand_id
1 'polypeptide(L)'
;MKGCSTQRAKILSLLTAARGGWVPLPEILELKISQYGTRILELRRSGHKIENKTETVNGKRHSWFRLNSAPAVQRPPESLPLFSEGGRG
;
A
#
# COMPACT_ATOMS: atom_id res chain seq x y z
N MET A 1 18.14 -2.41 15.18
CA MET A 1 17.11 -3.30 15.77
C MET A 1 16.63 -4.25 14.69
N LYS A 2 17.08 -5.53 14.70
CA LYS A 2 16.72 -6.54 13.69
C LYS A 2 15.46 -7.28 14.18
N GLY A 3 14.29 -6.76 13.86
CA GLY A 3 13.03 -7.36 14.28
C GLY A 3 12.61 -8.50 13.36
N CYS A 4 12.69 -9.73 13.87
CA CYS A 4 12.02 -10.96 13.43
C CYS A 4 11.48 -10.98 11.99
N SER A 5 12.15 -11.72 11.08
CA SER A 5 11.76 -11.99 9.69
C SER A 5 10.43 -12.74 9.58
N THR A 6 9.34 -12.09 9.96
CA THR A 6 7.99 -12.60 9.76
C THR A 6 7.67 -12.59 8.26
N GLN A 7 6.87 -13.56 7.81
CA GLN A 7 6.41 -13.64 6.41
C GLN A 7 5.84 -12.29 5.93
N ARG A 8 5.14 -11.57 6.82
CA ARG A 8 4.67 -10.19 6.64
C ARG A 8 5.78 -9.23 6.23
N ALA A 9 6.88 -9.21 6.97
CA ALA A 9 8.01 -8.31 6.72
C ALA A 9 8.68 -8.58 5.37
N LYS A 10 8.74 -9.85 4.94
CA LYS A 10 9.24 -10.23 3.61
C LYS A 10 8.38 -9.65 2.48
N ILE A 11 7.06 -9.77 2.59
CA ILE A 11 6.12 -9.18 1.61
C ILE A 11 6.28 -7.66 1.59
N LEU A 12 6.29 -7.03 2.77
CA LEU A 12 6.45 -5.58 2.86
C LEU A 12 7.78 -5.12 2.25
N SER A 13 8.88 -5.83 2.52
CA SER A 13 10.19 -5.54 1.93
C SER A 13 10.17 -5.67 0.42
N LEU A 14 9.52 -6.70 -0.13
CA LEU A 14 9.39 -6.90 -1.58
C LEU A 14 8.61 -5.75 -2.24
N LEU A 15 7.44 -5.40 -1.68
CA LEU A 15 6.62 -4.31 -2.20
C LEU A 15 7.30 -2.93 -2.04
N THR A 16 8.09 -2.76 -0.97
CA THR A 16 8.88 -1.54 -0.75
C THR A 16 10.06 -1.45 -1.72
N ALA A 17 10.74 -2.58 -2.00
CA ALA A 17 11.81 -2.66 -2.99
C ALA A 17 11.32 -2.33 -4.40
N ALA A 18 10.07 -2.68 -4.72
CA ALA A 18 9.42 -2.28 -5.97
C ALA A 18 9.14 -0.76 -6.08
N ARG A 19 9.32 0.03 -5.00
CA ARG A 19 9.16 1.50 -4.98
C ARG A 19 7.85 2.00 -5.59
N GLY A 20 6.75 1.32 -5.27
CA GLY A 20 5.45 1.61 -5.87
C GLY A 20 5.30 1.06 -7.28
N GLY A 21 6.02 0.00 -7.65
CA GLY A 21 5.73 -0.85 -8.78
C GLY A 21 4.68 -1.92 -8.46
N TRP A 22 4.12 -2.54 -9.50
CA TRP A 22 3.24 -3.69 -9.37
C TRP A 22 4.07 -4.97 -9.31
N VAL A 23 3.99 -5.69 -8.19
CA VAL A 23 4.64 -6.97 -7.97
C VAL A 23 3.67 -8.10 -8.31
N PRO A 24 3.98 -8.97 -9.27
CA PRO A 24 3.12 -10.09 -9.63
C PRO A 24 3.10 -11.16 -8.53
N LEU A 25 1.97 -11.84 -8.38
CA LEU A 25 1.76 -12.95 -7.46
C LEU A 25 2.86 -14.03 -7.53
N PRO A 26 3.33 -14.50 -8.72
CA PRO A 26 4.44 -15.45 -8.78
C PRO A 26 5.66 -15.00 -7.96
N GLU A 27 6.05 -13.72 -8.01
CA GLU A 27 7.16 -13.18 -7.22
C GLU A 27 6.93 -13.30 -5.71
N ILE A 28 5.68 -13.12 -5.27
CA ILE A 28 5.29 -13.31 -3.86
C ILE A 28 5.30 -14.80 -3.50
N LEU A 29 4.91 -15.67 -4.43
CA LEU A 29 4.93 -17.13 -4.23
C LEU A 29 6.38 -17.65 -4.15
N GLU A 30 7.34 -17.04 -4.84
CA GLU A 30 8.77 -17.36 -4.72
C GLU A 30 9.30 -17.17 -3.30
N LEU A 31 8.70 -16.27 -2.50
CA LEU A 31 9.02 -16.11 -1.08
C LEU A 31 8.58 -17.29 -0.21
N LYS A 32 7.89 -18.30 -0.78
CA LYS A 32 7.35 -19.50 -0.13
C LYS A 32 6.46 -19.16 1.08
N ILE A 33 5.63 -18.13 0.94
CA ILE A 33 4.75 -17.66 2.00
C ILE A 33 3.37 -18.31 1.85
N SER A 34 3.07 -19.24 2.74
CA SER A 34 1.70 -19.74 2.93
C SER A 34 0.81 -18.62 3.47
N GLN A 35 -0.41 -18.50 2.95
CA GLN A 35 -1.42 -17.51 3.40
C GLN A 35 -1.03 -16.04 3.16
N TYR A 36 -0.38 -15.73 2.02
CA TYR A 36 -0.01 -14.35 1.66
C TYR A 36 -1.19 -13.36 1.74
N GLY A 37 -2.42 -13.80 1.40
CA GLY A 37 -3.63 -12.97 1.47
C GLY A 37 -3.90 -12.46 2.89
N THR A 38 -3.75 -13.32 3.90
CA THR A 38 -3.86 -12.93 5.31
C THR A 38 -2.79 -11.92 5.71
N ARG A 39 -1.55 -12.12 5.26
CA ARG A 39 -0.44 -11.18 5.54
C ARG A 39 -0.67 -9.80 4.93
N ILE A 40 -1.21 -9.75 3.72
CA ILE A 40 -1.59 -8.49 3.07
C ILE A 40 -2.72 -7.80 3.83
N LEU A 41 -3.72 -8.56 4.32
CA LEU A 41 -4.79 -8.02 5.15
C LEU A 41 -4.26 -7.44 6.46
N GLU A 42 -3.33 -8.14 7.14
CA GLU A 42 -2.67 -7.63 8.34
C GLU A 42 -1.89 -6.34 8.07
N LEU A 43 -1.15 -6.27 6.95
CA LEU A 43 -0.44 -5.05 6.54
C LEU A 43 -1.39 -3.88 6.30
N ARG A 44 -2.53 -4.12 5.62
CA ARG A 44 -3.59 -3.12 5.43
C ARG A 44 -4.16 -2.65 6.78
N ARG A 45 -4.40 -3.57 7.71
CA ARG A 45 -4.87 -3.25 9.07
C ARG A 45 -3.85 -2.43 9.87
N SER A 46 -2.56 -2.63 9.65
CA SER A 46 -1.51 -1.81 10.27
C SER A 46 -1.33 -0.43 9.64
N GLY A 47 -2.13 -0.07 8.61
CA GLY A 47 -2.09 1.26 7.97
C GLY A 47 -1.30 1.31 6.66
N HIS A 48 -0.79 0.19 6.16
CA HIS A 48 -0.12 0.17 4.85
C HIS A 48 -1.15 0.17 3.71
N LYS A 49 -0.98 1.11 2.77
CA LYS A 49 -1.83 1.19 1.56
C LYS A 49 -1.33 0.22 0.50
N ILE A 50 -1.85 -1.00 0.51
CA ILE A 50 -1.52 -2.02 -0.50
C ILE A 50 -2.68 -2.13 -1.49
N GLU A 51 -2.42 -1.79 -2.75
CA GLU A 51 -3.35 -2.01 -3.85
C GLU A 51 -3.21 -3.43 -4.40
N ASN A 52 -4.33 -4.02 -4.83
CA ASN A 52 -4.34 -5.30 -5.53
C ASN A 52 -5.02 -5.14 -6.89
N LYS A 53 -4.41 -5.70 -7.91
CA LYS A 53 -4.96 -5.82 -9.26
C LYS A 53 -5.11 -7.31 -9.56
N THR A 54 -6.22 -7.71 -10.17
CA THR A 54 -6.43 -9.09 -10.61
C THR A 54 -6.92 -9.10 -12.04
N GLU A 55 -6.35 -9.96 -12.88
CA GLU A 55 -6.71 -10.11 -14.29
C GLU A 55 -6.74 -11.60 -14.62
N THR A 56 -7.72 -11.99 -15.44
CA THR A 56 -7.84 -13.37 -15.91
C THR A 56 -7.21 -13.45 -17.29
N VAL A 57 -6.07 -14.11 -17.40
CA VAL A 57 -5.32 -14.29 -18.65
C VAL A 57 -5.30 -15.78 -18.98
N ASN A 58 -5.83 -16.16 -20.14
CA ASN A 58 -5.92 -17.58 -20.56
C ASN A 58 -6.62 -18.49 -19.52
N GLY A 59 -7.68 -17.99 -18.89
CA GLY A 59 -8.43 -18.73 -17.85
C GLY A 59 -7.71 -18.87 -16.51
N LYS A 60 -6.49 -18.32 -16.35
CA LYS A 60 -5.76 -18.27 -15.09
C LYS A 60 -5.87 -16.90 -14.46
N ARG A 61 -6.07 -16.86 -13.13
CA ARG A 61 -6.12 -15.61 -12.37
C ARG A 61 -4.70 -15.14 -12.03
N HIS A 62 -4.29 -14.05 -12.64
CA HIS A 62 -3.07 -13.32 -12.31
C HIS A 62 -3.42 -12.20 -11.34
N SER A 63 -2.61 -12.06 -10.29
CA SER A 63 -2.78 -10.98 -9.31
C SER A 63 -1.49 -10.19 -9.22
N TRP A 64 -1.58 -8.89 -9.02
CA TRP A 64 -0.46 -7.99 -8.76
C TRP A 64 -0.75 -7.17 -7.53
N PHE A 65 0.30 -6.83 -6.79
CA PHE A 65 0.21 -6.08 -5.56
C PHE A 65 1.20 -4.93 -5.59
N ARG A 66 0.77 -3.77 -5.11
CA ARG A 66 1.59 -2.57 -5.09
C ARG A 66 1.48 -1.93 -3.73
N LEU A 67 2.62 -1.57 -3.13
CA LEU A 67 2.61 -0.66 -1.99
C LEU A 67 2.51 0.77 -2.52
N ASN A 68 1.39 1.42 -2.23
CA ASN A 68 1.23 2.83 -2.53
C ASN A 68 1.90 3.63 -1.41
N SER A 69 3.12 4.09 -1.68
CA SER A 69 3.91 4.91 -0.75
C SER A 69 3.44 6.36 -0.67
N ALA A 70 2.29 6.72 -1.25
CA ALA A 70 1.75 8.05 -1.02
C ALA A 70 1.41 8.20 0.47
N PRO A 71 2.08 9.09 1.23
CA PRO A 71 1.39 9.68 2.35
C PRO A 71 0.13 10.26 1.72
N ALA A 72 -1.04 9.84 2.18
CA ALA A 72 -2.16 10.75 2.05
C ALA A 72 -1.80 11.93 2.95
N VAL A 73 -1.04 12.87 2.40
CA VAL A 73 -1.46 14.25 2.42
C VAL A 73 -2.88 14.22 1.86
N GLN A 74 -3.83 13.88 2.75
CA GLN A 74 -5.06 14.61 2.76
C GLN A 74 -4.57 16.02 2.97
N ARG A 75 -4.37 16.79 1.90
CA ARG A 75 -4.43 18.23 2.02
C ARG A 75 -5.76 18.43 2.72
N PRO A 76 -5.81 18.94 3.97
CA PRO A 76 -7.07 19.51 4.41
C PRO A 76 -7.47 20.47 3.28
N PRO A 77 -8.74 20.50 2.85
CA PRO A 77 -9.19 21.53 1.92
C PRO A 77 -8.66 22.84 2.47
N GLU A 78 -7.81 23.46 1.66
CA GLU A 78 -7.07 24.67 1.96
C GLU A 78 -8.02 25.65 2.62
N SER A 79 -7.64 26.08 3.82
CA SER A 79 -8.39 27.03 4.60
C SER A 79 -8.71 28.24 3.73
N LEU A 80 -10.00 28.56 3.58
CA LEU A 80 -10.42 29.92 3.30
C LEU A 80 -10.65 30.63 4.64
N PRO A 81 -9.69 31.38 5.19
CA PRO A 81 -10.03 32.53 5.99
C PRO A 81 -10.10 33.72 5.03
N LEU A 82 -11.22 33.88 4.32
CA LEU A 82 -11.52 35.15 3.65
C LEU A 82 -12.65 35.88 4.36
N PHE A 83 -12.47 36.07 5.67
CA PHE A 83 -13.02 37.23 6.35
C PHE A 83 -11.84 37.95 7.00
N SER A 84 -11.14 38.73 6.19
CA SER A 84 -10.31 39.82 6.71
C SER A 84 -11.22 40.80 7.43
N GLU A 85 -10.84 41.17 8.64
CA GLU A 85 -11.37 42.32 9.33
C GLU A 85 -11.37 43.56 8.43
N GLY A 86 -12.52 44.25 8.40
CA GLY A 86 -12.67 45.58 7.87
C GLY A 86 -13.49 46.41 8.84
N GLY A 87 -12.93 46.69 10.02
CA GLY A 87 -13.43 47.78 10.84
C GLY A 87 -13.16 49.12 10.16
N ARG A 88 -14.20 49.92 9.92
CA ARG A 88 -14.24 51.39 10.00
C ARG A 88 -15.57 51.93 9.47
N GLY A 89 -16.20 52.80 10.25
CA GLY A 89 -17.32 53.65 9.83
C GLY A 89 -18.34 53.81 10.94
#